data_AF-A0AAW1YYX8-F1
#
_entry.id   AF-A0AAW1YYX8-F1
#
_cell.length_a   1.000
_cell.length_b   1.000
_cell.length_c   1.000
_cell.angle_alpha   90.00
_cell.angle_beta   90.00
_cell.angle_gamma   90.00
#
_symmetry.space_group_name_H-M   'P 1'
#
loop_
_entity.id
_entity.type
_entity.pdbx_description
1 polymer ?
#
loop_
_entity_poly.entity_id
_entity_poly.type
_entity_poly.pdbx_seq_one_letter_code
_entity_poly.pdbx_strand_id
1 'polypeptide(L)'
;MRQGVPVVLIQMLEFLEQYGLHQSELFHASGSEARRDALRESLDRGEVQIFCSDDVHAVASLVILFLRELPHGLIPDRDAKQLLRVYTKTKGKVLILEHAKKVLGSYAPETFNILSLLIHFLSRVAAQYHVNHMSSEDLSEVFGPCIFHVPDSRIKLVEQELCNYLTQHLIDSVTFLLPNMYPPKPRCDVLSTGDCAPPPSSACSTSMVPSSLSVGGDKRTNSSVSYIRSKGCCRKKCVGPYCK
;
A
#
# COMPACT_ATOMS: atom_id res chain seq x y z
N MET A 1 -10.13 1.74 17.83
CA MET A 1 -8.74 2.11 17.51
C MET A 1 -7.80 1.09 18.13
N ARG A 2 -6.62 0.84 17.56
CA ARG A 2 -5.52 0.10 18.22
C ARG A 2 -4.38 1.10 18.44
N GLN A 3 -3.88 1.22 19.68
CA GLN A 3 -2.83 2.20 20.02
C GLN A 3 -3.14 3.64 19.55
N GLY A 4 -4.41 4.07 19.63
CA GLY A 4 -4.83 5.40 19.13
C GLY A 4 -4.93 5.55 17.61
N VAL A 5 -4.62 4.51 16.84
CA VAL A 5 -4.73 4.51 15.37
C VAL A 5 -6.10 3.94 14.93
N PRO A 6 -6.79 4.58 13.95
CA PRO A 6 -7.99 4.04 13.31
C PRO A 6 -7.76 2.67 12.67
N VAL A 7 -8.70 1.74 12.88
CA VAL A 7 -8.53 0.34 12.42
C VAL A 7 -8.52 0.25 10.89
N VAL A 8 -9.34 1.06 10.22
CA VAL A 8 -9.34 1.19 8.75
C VAL A 8 -7.97 1.54 8.18
N LEU A 9 -7.26 2.51 8.78
CA LEU A 9 -5.93 2.90 8.32
C LEU A 9 -4.91 1.76 8.51
N ILE A 10 -4.98 1.05 9.65
CA ILE A 10 -4.14 -0.14 9.88
C ILE A 10 -4.41 -1.18 8.79
N GLN A 11 -5.68 -1.51 8.52
CA GLN A 11 -6.03 -2.54 7.52
C GLN A 11 -5.56 -2.18 6.11
N MET A 12 -5.71 -0.90 5.70
CA MET A 12 -5.20 -0.43 4.41
C MET A 12 -3.67 -0.52 4.33
N LEU A 13 -2.95 -0.03 5.34
CA LEU A 13 -1.49 -0.09 5.36
C LEU A 13 -0.96 -1.52 5.46
N GLU A 14 -1.60 -2.40 6.25
CA GLU A 14 -1.24 -3.82 6.34
C GLU A 14 -1.44 -4.57 5.00
N PHE A 15 -2.45 -4.20 4.22
CA PHE A 15 -2.65 -4.73 2.88
C PHE A 15 -1.59 -4.21 1.89
N LEU A 16 -1.30 -2.91 1.87
CA LEU A 16 -0.25 -2.33 1.01
C LEU A 16 1.15 -2.82 1.38
N GLU A 17 1.39 -3.11 2.66
CA GLU A 17 2.60 -3.74 3.19
C GLU A 17 2.78 -5.18 2.66
N GLN A 18 1.68 -5.91 2.43
CA GLN A 18 1.72 -7.28 1.92
C GLN A 18 1.76 -7.36 0.37
N TYR A 19 1.02 -6.48 -0.32
CA TYR A 19 0.80 -6.57 -1.78
C TYR A 19 1.36 -5.40 -2.58
N GLY A 20 1.57 -4.24 -1.95
CA GLY A 20 1.90 -2.99 -2.62
C GLY A 20 3.39 -2.64 -2.70
N LEU A 21 4.24 -3.12 -1.78
CA LEU A 21 5.66 -2.72 -1.71
C LEU A 21 6.46 -2.89 -3.01
N HIS A 22 6.07 -3.82 -3.88
CA HIS A 22 6.71 -4.13 -5.16
C HIS A 22 5.90 -3.67 -6.38
N GLN A 23 4.78 -2.95 -6.19
CA GLN A 23 3.99 -2.39 -7.30
C GLN A 23 4.59 -1.06 -7.74
N SER A 24 4.86 -0.92 -9.04
CA SER A 24 5.42 0.30 -9.61
C SER A 24 4.53 1.51 -9.38
N GLU A 25 5.12 2.66 -9.07
CA GLU A 25 4.44 3.93 -8.84
C GLU A 25 3.37 3.90 -7.71
N LEU A 26 3.58 3.10 -6.67
CA LEU A 26 2.69 3.06 -5.50
C LEU A 26 2.49 4.47 -4.90
N PHE A 27 1.24 4.92 -4.77
CA PHE A 27 0.80 6.28 -4.38
C PHE A 27 0.94 7.38 -5.44
N HIS A 28 1.72 7.20 -6.50
CA HIS A 28 1.77 8.13 -7.63
C HIS A 28 0.75 7.76 -8.72
N ALA A 29 0.72 6.49 -9.12
CA ALA A 29 -0.24 5.96 -10.09
C ALA A 29 -1.67 5.91 -9.49
N SER A 30 -2.62 6.48 -10.23
CA SER A 30 -4.04 6.49 -9.86
C SER A 30 -4.70 5.13 -10.11
N GLY A 31 -5.34 4.58 -9.07
CA GLY A 31 -6.17 3.39 -9.20
C GLY A 31 -7.53 3.67 -9.87
N SER A 32 -8.33 2.62 -10.04
CA SER A 32 -9.72 2.79 -10.49
C SER A 32 -10.52 3.62 -9.46
N GLU A 33 -10.95 4.82 -9.84
CA GLU A 33 -11.74 5.70 -8.98
C GLU A 33 -13.05 5.04 -8.54
N ALA A 34 -13.77 4.40 -9.46
CA ALA A 34 -14.98 3.65 -9.13
C ALA A 34 -14.74 2.54 -8.10
N ARG A 35 -13.56 1.90 -8.10
CA ARG A 35 -13.18 0.90 -7.09
C ARG A 35 -12.79 1.54 -5.77
N ARG A 36 -12.02 2.65 -5.79
CA ARG A 36 -11.69 3.48 -4.61
C ARG A 36 -12.97 3.90 -3.90
N ASP A 37 -13.93 4.45 -4.65
CA ASP A 37 -15.16 5.01 -4.08
C ASP A 37 -16.09 3.90 -3.55
N ALA A 38 -16.21 2.76 -4.25
CA ALA A 38 -16.94 1.60 -3.73
C ALA A 38 -16.33 1.01 -2.45
N LEU A 39 -14.99 0.98 -2.34
CA LEU A 39 -14.29 0.56 -1.11
C LEU A 39 -14.51 1.59 0.02
N ARG A 40 -14.50 2.89 -0.29
CA ARG A 40 -14.82 3.96 0.67
C ARG A 40 -16.21 3.79 1.25
N GLU A 41 -17.25 3.70 0.42
CA GLU A 41 -18.63 3.56 0.91
C GLU A 41 -18.81 2.34 1.82
N SER A 42 -18.13 1.24 1.49
CA SER A 42 -18.16 0.00 2.27
C SER A 42 -17.45 0.16 3.63
N LEU A 43 -16.33 0.90 3.67
CA LEU A 43 -15.66 1.29 4.91
C LEU A 43 -16.49 2.25 5.77
N ASP A 44 -17.15 3.24 5.15
CA ASP A 44 -18.00 4.23 5.83
C ASP A 44 -19.26 3.57 6.44
N ARG A 45 -19.76 2.47 5.84
CA ARG A 45 -20.79 1.59 6.44
C ARG A 45 -20.27 0.68 7.55
N GLY A 46 -18.97 0.67 7.83
CA GLY A 46 -18.33 -0.20 8.83
C GLY A 46 -18.20 -1.67 8.39
N GLU A 47 -18.29 -1.96 7.09
CA GLU A 47 -18.20 -3.33 6.56
C GLU A 47 -16.74 -3.82 6.58
N VAL A 48 -16.54 -5.08 6.97
CA VAL A 48 -15.21 -5.71 6.98
C VAL A 48 -14.75 -5.92 5.54
N GLN A 49 -13.78 -5.11 5.11
CA GLN A 49 -13.22 -5.22 3.76
C GLN A 49 -12.36 -6.46 3.59
N ILE A 50 -12.51 -7.10 2.44
CA ILE A 50 -11.57 -8.07 1.89
C ILE A 50 -11.00 -7.40 0.63
N PHE A 51 -9.80 -6.85 0.75
CA PHE A 51 -9.07 -6.29 -0.38
C PHE A 51 -8.50 -7.42 -1.26
N CYS A 52 -8.63 -7.28 -2.58
CA CYS A 52 -8.01 -8.16 -3.56
C CYS A 52 -6.62 -7.63 -3.94
N SER A 53 -5.72 -8.47 -4.48
CA SER A 53 -4.40 -8.05 -4.99
C SER A 53 -4.48 -6.88 -5.97
N ASP A 54 -5.56 -6.84 -6.75
CA ASP A 54 -5.75 -5.88 -7.84
C ASP A 54 -6.23 -4.51 -7.30
N ASP A 55 -6.56 -4.43 -6.01
CA ASP A 55 -7.01 -3.19 -5.34
C ASP A 55 -5.85 -2.29 -4.88
N VAL A 56 -4.57 -2.67 -5.07
CA VAL A 56 -3.41 -1.93 -4.53
C VAL A 56 -3.47 -0.43 -4.80
N HIS A 57 -3.62 0.01 -6.05
CA HIS A 57 -3.66 1.43 -6.36
C HIS A 57 -4.93 2.12 -5.83
N ALA A 58 -6.07 1.42 -5.78
CA ALA A 58 -7.30 1.96 -5.21
C ALA A 58 -7.18 2.16 -3.69
N VAL A 59 -6.59 1.21 -2.97
CA VAL A 59 -6.32 1.33 -1.52
C VAL A 59 -5.22 2.36 -1.24
N ALA A 60 -4.21 2.47 -2.10
CA ALA A 60 -3.20 3.53 -2.01
C ALA A 60 -3.86 4.93 -2.13
N SER A 61 -4.75 5.14 -3.12
CA SER A 61 -5.54 6.36 -3.23
C SER A 61 -6.48 6.59 -2.04
N LEU A 62 -7.03 5.54 -1.42
CA LEU A 62 -7.82 5.67 -0.18
C LEU A 62 -7.00 6.12 1.02
N VAL A 63 -5.77 5.64 1.19
CA VAL A 63 -4.88 6.12 2.26
C VAL A 63 -4.60 7.61 2.09
N ILE A 64 -4.34 8.08 0.87
CA ILE A 64 -4.16 9.51 0.57
C ILE A 64 -5.43 10.30 0.91
N LEU A 65 -6.59 9.84 0.43
CA LEU A 65 -7.89 10.49 0.69
C LEU A 65 -8.20 10.57 2.20
N PHE A 66 -8.03 9.47 2.93
CA PHE A 66 -8.24 9.39 4.37
C PHE A 66 -7.43 10.44 5.15
N LEU A 67 -6.18 10.69 4.73
CA LEU A 67 -5.33 11.71 5.35
C LEU A 67 -5.75 13.14 4.97
N ARG A 68 -6.13 13.37 3.71
CA ARG A 68 -6.59 14.69 3.22
C ARG A 68 -7.91 15.13 3.87
N GLU A 69 -8.80 14.20 4.19
CA GLU A 69 -10.09 14.49 4.82
C GLU A 69 -9.99 14.74 6.35
N LEU A 70 -8.81 14.62 6.96
CA LEU A 70 -8.61 14.98 8.37
C LEU A 70 -8.77 16.51 8.56
N PRO A 71 -9.66 16.98 9.47
CA PRO A 71 -10.05 18.39 9.55
C PRO A 71 -8.94 19.36 9.97
N HIS A 72 -7.81 18.84 10.47
CA HIS A 72 -6.63 19.62 10.90
C HIS A 72 -5.31 19.05 10.36
N GLY A 73 -5.36 18.14 9.37
CA GLY A 73 -4.22 17.32 8.96
C GLY A 73 -3.73 16.35 10.05
N LEU A 74 -2.57 15.73 9.82
CA LEU A 74 -1.85 15.00 10.88
C LEU A 74 -0.97 15.94 11.71
N ILE A 75 -0.41 16.99 11.08
CA ILE A 75 0.38 18.01 11.75
C ILE A 75 -0.41 19.33 11.70
N PRO A 76 -0.91 19.82 12.85
CA PRO A 76 -1.68 21.07 12.88
C PRO A 76 -0.87 22.28 12.40
N ASP A 77 -1.55 23.21 11.74
CA ASP A 77 -1.06 24.49 11.22
C ASP A 77 -0.03 25.22 12.10
N ARG A 78 -0.29 25.25 13.41
CA ARG A 78 0.57 25.88 14.42
C ARG A 78 1.96 25.23 14.46
N ASP A 79 1.97 23.91 14.45
CA ASP A 79 3.16 23.09 14.67
C ASP A 79 3.89 22.86 13.34
N ALA A 80 3.17 22.81 12.22
CA ALA A 80 3.70 23.00 10.88
C ALA A 80 4.54 24.29 10.80
N LYS A 81 3.95 25.44 11.16
CA LYS A 81 4.65 26.74 11.18
C LYS A 81 5.84 26.76 12.15
N GLN A 82 5.79 26.01 13.25
CA GLN A 82 6.92 25.87 14.17
C GLN A 82 8.06 25.04 13.55
N LEU A 83 7.75 23.89 12.93
CA LEU A 83 8.72 23.04 12.23
C LEU A 83 9.39 23.80 11.07
N LEU A 84 8.59 24.44 10.22
CA LEU A 84 9.04 25.27 9.09
C LEU A 84 10.00 26.38 9.55
N ARG A 85 9.71 27.06 10.67
CA ARG A 85 10.58 28.09 11.28
C ARG A 85 11.88 27.54 11.84
N VAL A 86 11.90 26.29 12.33
CA VAL A 86 13.13 25.65 12.79
C VAL A 86 13.97 25.24 11.58
N TYR A 87 13.39 24.56 10.60
CA TYR A 87 14.11 24.09 9.41
C TYR A 87 14.72 25.24 8.57
N THR A 88 14.02 26.37 8.45
CA THR A 88 14.55 27.56 7.76
C THR A 88 15.68 28.28 8.51
N LYS A 89 15.85 28.05 9.82
CA LYS A 89 16.87 28.71 10.66
C LYS A 89 18.03 27.81 11.06
N THR A 90 17.79 26.49 11.18
CA THR A 90 18.76 25.52 11.65
C THR A 90 19.53 24.92 10.47
N LYS A 91 20.86 25.08 10.48
CA LYS A 91 21.74 24.40 9.53
C LYS A 91 22.19 23.06 10.12
N GLY A 92 21.79 21.95 9.50
CA GLY A 92 22.28 20.60 9.80
C GLY A 92 21.16 19.60 10.14
N LYS A 93 21.17 18.46 9.44
CA LYS A 93 20.15 17.40 9.53
C LYS A 93 19.92 16.86 10.95
N VAL A 94 20.98 16.78 11.78
CA VAL A 94 20.88 16.23 13.16
C VAL A 94 20.07 17.13 14.09
N LEU A 95 20.40 18.43 14.16
CA LEU A 95 19.67 19.40 15.00
C LEU A 95 18.20 19.54 14.56
N ILE A 96 17.99 19.48 13.25
CA ILE A 96 16.67 19.38 12.62
C ILE A 96 15.88 18.18 13.18
N LEU A 97 16.48 16.99 13.24
CA LEU A 97 15.83 15.78 13.78
C LEU A 97 15.56 15.85 15.28
N GLU A 98 16.46 16.43 16.07
CA GLU A 98 16.23 16.62 17.51
C GLU A 98 15.04 17.55 17.77
N HIS A 99 14.92 18.62 17.00
CA HIS A 99 13.75 19.49 17.05
C HIS A 99 12.47 18.81 16.55
N ALA A 100 12.55 18.03 15.47
CA ALA A 100 11.42 17.23 14.99
C ALA A 100 10.95 16.26 16.09
N LYS A 101 11.85 15.46 16.68
CA LYS A 101 11.56 14.60 17.84
C LYS A 101 10.85 15.36 18.97
N LYS A 102 11.35 16.54 19.33
CA LYS A 102 10.78 17.36 20.41
C LYS A 102 9.38 17.89 20.10
N VAL A 103 9.11 18.27 18.85
CA VAL A 103 7.76 18.70 18.43
C VAL A 103 6.82 17.49 18.34
N LEU A 104 7.22 16.43 17.66
CA LEU A 104 6.41 15.22 17.52
C LEU A 104 6.07 14.58 18.89
N GLY A 105 7.04 14.55 19.81
CA GLY A 105 6.85 14.08 21.19
C GLY A 105 5.99 14.99 22.08
N SER A 106 5.52 16.13 21.57
CA SER A 106 4.53 17.00 22.24
C SER A 106 3.09 16.79 21.75
N TYR A 107 2.89 15.95 20.73
CA TYR A 107 1.55 15.65 20.21
C TYR A 107 0.80 14.66 21.10
N ALA A 108 -0.53 14.62 20.91
CA ALA A 108 -1.37 13.57 21.45
C ALA A 108 -0.88 12.19 20.97
N PRO A 109 -0.89 11.14 21.83
CA PRO A 109 -0.41 9.81 21.47
C PRO A 109 -1.03 9.25 20.20
N GLU A 110 -2.32 9.54 19.95
CA GLU A 110 -3.07 9.15 18.75
C GLU A 110 -2.40 9.70 17.48
N THR A 111 -2.23 11.03 17.42
CA THR A 111 -1.59 11.72 16.29
C THR A 111 -0.16 11.24 16.06
N PHE A 112 0.61 11.11 17.15
CA PHE A 112 1.98 10.62 17.09
C PHE A 112 2.05 9.18 16.56
N ASN A 113 1.16 8.29 16.99
CA ASN A 113 1.15 6.89 16.54
C ASN A 113 0.69 6.75 15.09
N ILE A 114 -0.28 7.56 14.63
CA ILE A 114 -0.70 7.57 13.22
C ILE A 114 0.46 8.05 12.32
N LEU A 115 1.10 9.17 12.67
CA LEU A 115 2.25 9.69 11.92
C LEU A 115 3.42 8.70 11.93
N SER A 116 3.70 8.08 13.08
CA SER A 116 4.75 7.07 13.24
C SER A 116 4.53 5.86 12.35
N LEU A 117 3.30 5.33 12.32
CA LEU A 117 2.91 4.21 11.46
C LEU A 117 3.07 4.58 9.98
N LEU A 118 2.57 5.75 9.58
CA LEU A 118 2.64 6.24 8.19
C LEU A 118 4.09 6.40 7.73
N ILE A 119 4.91 7.18 8.45
CA ILE A 119 6.29 7.46 8.05
C ILE A 119 7.14 6.17 8.04
N HIS A 120 6.91 5.23 8.97
CA HIS A 120 7.58 3.94 8.96
C HIS A 120 7.20 3.10 7.73
N PHE A 121 5.91 3.04 7.39
CA PHE A 121 5.46 2.35 6.19
C PHE A 121 6.05 3.01 4.91
N LEU A 122 6.05 4.34 4.81
CA LEU A 122 6.64 5.06 3.66
C LEU A 122 8.14 4.81 3.51
N SER A 123 8.91 4.70 4.61
CA SER A 123 10.33 4.33 4.51
C SER A 123 10.54 2.91 3.97
N ARG A 124 9.58 2.01 4.20
CA ARG A 124 9.62 0.64 3.65
C ARG A 124 9.26 0.60 2.17
N VAL A 125 8.39 1.48 1.70
CA VAL A 125 8.15 1.71 0.27
C VAL A 125 9.42 2.26 -0.39
N ALA A 126 10.01 3.33 0.17
CA ALA A 126 11.25 3.92 -0.34
C ALA A 126 12.43 2.92 -0.38
N ALA A 127 12.53 2.00 0.59
CA ALA A 127 13.54 0.94 0.58
C ALA A 127 13.39 -0.06 -0.59
N GLN A 128 12.22 -0.12 -1.24
CA GLN A 128 11.96 -0.94 -2.44
C GLN A 128 11.99 -0.13 -3.75
N TYR A 129 12.57 1.09 -3.75
CA TYR A 129 12.70 1.97 -4.92
C TYR A 129 13.16 1.28 -6.21
N HIS A 130 14.09 0.32 -6.09
CA HIS A 130 14.62 -0.46 -7.21
C HIS A 130 13.58 -1.35 -7.94
N VAL A 131 12.41 -1.59 -7.33
CA VAL A 131 11.29 -2.35 -7.92
C VAL A 131 10.06 -1.46 -8.13
N ASN A 132 9.71 -0.63 -7.14
CA ASN A 132 8.48 0.18 -7.17
C ASN A 132 8.67 1.59 -7.76
N HIS A 133 9.91 2.04 -7.99
CA HIS A 133 10.24 3.36 -8.52
C HIS A 133 9.75 4.55 -7.68
N MET A 134 9.44 4.34 -6.40
CA MET A 134 9.02 5.40 -5.46
C MET A 134 10.13 5.71 -4.47
N SER A 135 10.81 6.85 -4.65
CA SER A 135 11.84 7.34 -3.72
C SER A 135 11.20 8.07 -2.53
N SER A 136 12.00 8.44 -1.53
CA SER A 136 11.51 9.29 -0.44
C SER A 136 11.16 10.71 -0.91
N GLU A 137 11.68 11.16 -2.05
CA GLU A 137 11.32 12.43 -2.69
C GLU A 137 9.91 12.34 -3.28
N ASP A 138 9.66 11.36 -4.15
CA ASP A 138 8.35 11.14 -4.79
C ASP A 138 7.23 10.94 -3.76
N LEU A 139 7.49 10.13 -2.72
CA LEU A 139 6.55 9.92 -1.62
C LEU A 139 6.32 11.22 -0.82
N SER A 140 7.33 12.09 -0.71
CA SER A 140 7.18 13.37 0.01
C SER A 140 6.31 14.38 -0.75
N GLU A 141 6.31 14.35 -2.08
CA GLU A 141 5.43 15.20 -2.89
C GLU A 141 3.95 14.81 -2.73
N VAL A 142 3.68 13.50 -2.65
CA VAL A 142 2.32 12.98 -2.43
C VAL A 142 1.86 13.21 -0.97
N PHE A 143 2.71 12.88 0.02
CA PHE A 143 2.30 12.88 1.42
C PHE A 143 2.53 14.20 2.17
N GLY A 144 3.42 15.09 1.70
CA GLY A 144 3.66 16.41 2.31
C GLY A 144 2.38 17.24 2.45
N PRO A 145 1.62 17.49 1.37
CA PRO A 145 0.34 18.20 1.45
C PRO A 145 -0.68 17.50 2.35
N CYS A 146 -0.68 16.16 2.38
CA CYS A 146 -1.60 15.36 3.19
C CYS A 146 -1.30 15.42 4.69
N ILE A 147 -0.03 15.39 5.07
CA ILE A 147 0.41 15.43 6.49
C ILE A 147 0.20 16.82 7.07
N PHE A 148 0.57 17.86 6.33
CA PHE A 148 0.58 19.26 6.78
C PHE A 148 -0.67 20.06 6.38
N HIS A 149 -1.67 19.43 5.73
CA HIS A 149 -2.91 20.04 5.25
C HIS A 149 -2.69 21.33 4.43
N VAL A 150 -1.71 21.31 3.53
CA VAL A 150 -1.40 22.47 2.67
C VAL A 150 -2.52 22.63 1.63
N PRO A 151 -3.26 23.76 1.59
CA PRO A 151 -4.33 23.95 0.63
C PRO A 151 -3.79 24.10 -0.80
N ASP A 152 -4.49 23.51 -1.79
CA ASP A 152 -4.20 23.53 -3.23
C ASP A 152 -4.27 24.97 -3.85
N SER A 153 -3.42 25.86 -3.38
CA SER A 153 -3.41 27.28 -3.67
C SER A 153 -2.01 27.72 -4.12
N ARG A 154 -1.93 28.28 -5.34
CA ARG A 154 -0.65 28.67 -5.99
C ARG A 154 0.18 29.70 -5.21
N ILE A 155 -0.39 30.28 -4.16
CA ILE A 155 0.23 31.30 -3.29
C ILE A 155 1.18 30.65 -2.26
N LYS A 156 1.08 29.33 -2.02
CA LYS A 156 1.80 28.62 -0.95
C LYS A 156 2.93 27.69 -1.43
N LEU A 157 3.45 27.86 -2.65
CA LEU A 157 4.50 26.99 -3.23
C LEU A 157 5.69 26.77 -2.28
N VAL A 158 6.25 27.83 -1.69
CA VAL A 158 7.38 27.72 -0.74
C VAL A 158 7.01 26.97 0.55
N GLU A 159 5.77 27.09 1.03
CA GLU A 159 5.29 26.33 2.20
C GLU A 159 5.13 24.84 1.85
N GLN A 160 4.65 24.54 0.63
CA GLN A 160 4.54 23.18 0.10
C GLN A 160 5.91 22.51 -0.10
N GLU A 161 6.86 23.17 -0.77
CA GLU A 161 8.23 22.69 -0.96
C GLU A 161 8.89 22.33 0.37
N LEU A 162 8.73 23.20 1.37
CA LEU A 162 9.24 22.93 2.71
C LEU A 162 8.50 21.76 3.38
N CYS A 163 7.17 21.65 3.27
CA CYS A 163 6.41 20.50 3.79
C CYS A 163 6.80 19.16 3.14
N ASN A 164 7.12 19.16 1.85
CA ASN A 164 7.66 18.00 1.14
C ASN A 164 9.04 17.66 1.70
N TYR A 165 9.96 18.63 1.77
CA TYR A 165 11.29 18.44 2.37
C TYR A 165 11.24 17.95 3.83
N LEU A 166 10.33 18.48 4.65
CA LEU A 166 10.04 17.98 6.00
C LEU A 166 9.70 16.48 5.96
N THR A 167 8.78 16.11 5.07
CA THR A 167 8.28 14.73 4.92
C THR A 167 9.37 13.77 4.44
N GLN A 168 10.14 14.13 3.41
CA GLN A 168 11.30 13.38 2.93
C GLN A 168 12.29 13.14 4.07
N HIS A 169 12.62 14.20 4.82
CA HIS A 169 13.57 14.12 5.94
C HIS A 169 13.06 13.24 7.09
N LEU A 170 11.73 13.17 7.32
CA LEU A 170 11.13 12.25 8.27
C LEU A 170 11.21 10.78 7.78
N ILE A 171 10.92 10.53 6.50
CA ILE A 171 11.01 9.19 5.86
C ILE A 171 12.44 8.66 5.94
N ASP A 172 13.42 9.44 5.47
CA ASP A 172 14.85 9.06 5.46
C ASP A 172 15.41 8.75 6.86
N SER A 173 14.84 9.38 7.90
CA SER A 173 15.38 9.36 9.25
C SER A 173 14.56 8.53 10.24
N VAL A 174 13.49 7.87 9.80
CA VAL A 174 12.51 7.25 10.71
C VAL A 174 13.12 6.24 11.69
N THR A 175 14.11 5.47 11.24
CA THR A 175 14.86 4.49 12.05
C THR A 175 15.56 5.15 13.25
N PHE A 176 16.04 6.38 13.09
CA PHE A 176 16.65 7.17 14.17
C PHE A 176 15.61 7.93 14.99
N LEU A 177 14.46 8.27 14.39
CA LEU A 177 13.37 8.99 15.04
C LEU A 177 12.59 8.09 16.02
N LEU A 178 12.27 6.86 15.61
CA LEU A 178 11.26 5.99 16.23
C LEU A 178 11.74 4.52 16.39
N PRO A 179 12.89 4.25 17.03
CA PRO A 179 13.60 2.97 16.92
C PRO A 179 12.87 1.71 17.44
N ASN A 180 11.71 1.82 18.10
CA ASN A 180 10.96 0.68 18.67
C ASN A 180 9.42 0.82 18.62
N MET A 181 8.85 1.72 17.81
CA MET A 181 7.40 2.02 17.88
C MET A 181 6.50 0.97 17.22
N TYR A 182 6.97 0.34 16.14
CA TYR A 182 6.40 -0.89 15.62
C TYR A 182 7.50 -1.95 15.64
N PRO A 183 7.47 -2.93 16.57
CA PRO A 183 8.34 -4.08 16.44
C PRO A 183 8.03 -4.74 15.09
N PRO A 184 9.05 -5.20 14.33
CA PRO A 184 8.81 -5.93 13.09
C PRO A 184 7.79 -7.02 13.38
N LYS A 185 6.73 -7.13 12.56
CA LYS A 185 5.83 -8.28 12.64
C LYS A 185 6.72 -9.52 12.66
N PRO A 186 6.63 -10.38 13.69
CA PRO A 186 7.46 -11.58 13.74
C PRO A 186 7.24 -12.30 12.43
N ARG A 187 8.32 -12.56 11.69
CA ARG A 187 8.21 -13.30 10.44
C ARG A 187 7.51 -14.59 10.79
N CYS A 188 6.37 -14.85 10.15
CA CYS A 188 5.91 -16.23 10.03
C CYS A 188 6.96 -16.90 9.15
N ASP A 189 7.99 -17.45 9.79
CA ASP A 189 8.95 -18.32 9.15
C ASP A 189 8.13 -19.51 8.63
N VAL A 190 7.78 -19.44 7.34
CA VAL A 190 7.22 -20.56 6.62
C VAL A 190 8.25 -21.66 6.76
N LEU A 191 7.84 -22.76 7.42
CA LEU A 191 8.75 -23.85 7.76
C LEU A 191 9.59 -24.26 6.55
N SER A 192 10.86 -24.50 6.84
CA SER A 192 11.88 -24.96 5.90
C SER A 192 11.34 -25.98 4.89
N THR A 193 11.61 -25.72 3.62
CA THR A 193 11.99 -26.72 2.60
C THR A 193 11.42 -28.13 2.83
N GLY A 194 10.14 -28.32 2.49
CA GLY A 194 9.62 -29.63 2.13
C GLY A 194 9.75 -29.81 0.62
N ASP A 195 10.68 -30.68 0.17
CA ASP A 195 10.93 -30.93 -1.25
C ASP A 195 9.69 -31.49 -1.95
N CYS A 196 9.04 -30.69 -2.80
CA CYS A 196 8.16 -31.21 -3.84
C CYS A 196 9.00 -31.75 -5.00
N ALA A 197 9.43 -33.01 -4.89
CA ALA A 197 9.99 -33.74 -6.02
C ALA A 197 9.01 -33.69 -7.21
N PRO A 198 9.50 -33.45 -8.45
CA PRO A 198 8.63 -33.45 -9.63
C PRO A 198 8.04 -34.87 -9.84
N PRO A 199 6.80 -35.00 -10.33
CA PRO A 199 6.20 -36.30 -10.60
C PRO A 199 7.02 -37.03 -11.68
N PRO A 200 7.20 -38.36 -11.56
CA PRO A 200 7.96 -39.13 -12.54
C PRO A 200 7.28 -39.08 -13.91
N SER A 201 8.07 -38.80 -14.94
CA SER A 201 7.65 -38.85 -16.33
C SER A 201 7.32 -40.30 -16.71
N SER A 202 6.03 -40.64 -16.77
CA SER A 202 5.58 -41.90 -17.34
C SER A 202 5.86 -41.91 -18.85
N ALA A 203 6.93 -42.60 -19.24
CA ALA A 203 7.22 -42.87 -20.65
C ALA A 203 6.05 -43.63 -21.29
N CYS A 204 5.55 -43.13 -22.42
CA CYS A 204 4.65 -43.87 -23.29
C CYS A 204 5.38 -44.18 -24.61
N SER A 205 6.04 -45.33 -24.66
CA SER A 205 6.77 -45.78 -25.83
C SER A 205 5.84 -46.44 -26.86
N THR A 206 5.69 -45.76 -28.00
CA THR A 206 5.65 -46.32 -29.37
C THR A 206 4.80 -47.55 -29.69
N SER A 207 3.79 -47.38 -30.55
CA SER A 207 3.55 -48.31 -31.67
C SER A 207 2.89 -47.62 -32.88
N MET A 208 3.45 -47.83 -34.07
CA MET A 208 2.82 -47.58 -35.38
C MET A 208 2.11 -48.87 -35.86
N VAL A 209 1.34 -49.00 -36.96
CA VAL A 209 0.89 -48.25 -38.16
C VAL A 209 -0.44 -48.93 -38.62
N PRO A 210 -1.07 -48.71 -39.81
CA PRO A 210 -1.37 -47.50 -40.62
C PRO A 210 -2.86 -47.46 -41.15
N SER A 211 -3.16 -46.48 -42.03
CA SER A 211 -4.22 -46.52 -43.07
C SER A 211 -5.70 -46.36 -42.63
N SER A 212 -6.64 -45.74 -43.38
CA SER A 212 -6.66 -45.30 -44.80
C SER A 212 -7.59 -44.05 -45.04
N LEU A 213 -7.67 -43.60 -46.31
CA LEU A 213 -8.44 -42.46 -46.84
C LEU A 213 -9.97 -42.54 -46.54
N SER A 214 -10.77 -41.46 -46.51
CA SER A 214 -11.29 -40.81 -47.75
C SER A 214 -12.09 -39.50 -47.56
N VAL A 215 -11.78 -38.51 -48.41
CA VAL A 215 -12.68 -37.64 -49.22
C VAL A 215 -13.95 -37.00 -48.63
N GLY A 216 -14.02 -35.66 -48.72
CA GLY A 216 -15.20 -34.94 -49.26
C GLY A 216 -15.90 -33.91 -48.34
N GLY A 217 -16.38 -32.79 -48.90
CA GLY A 217 -17.43 -31.96 -48.25
C GLY A 217 -17.23 -30.44 -48.25
N ASP A 218 -17.65 -29.81 -49.34
CA ASP A 218 -17.66 -28.37 -49.65
C ASP A 218 -18.68 -27.50 -48.82
N LYS A 219 -18.52 -26.16 -48.88
CA LYS A 219 -19.50 -25.06 -48.61
C LYS A 219 -20.09 -24.78 -47.20
N ARG A 220 -19.66 -23.61 -46.67
CA ARG A 220 -20.46 -22.35 -46.53
C ARG A 220 -21.86 -22.40 -45.85
N THR A 221 -21.99 -21.84 -44.64
CA THR A 221 -23.19 -21.08 -44.19
C THR A 221 -22.90 -20.11 -43.03
N ASN A 222 -23.89 -19.29 -42.66
CA ASN A 222 -23.76 -18.04 -41.89
C ASN A 222 -24.43 -18.09 -40.50
N SER A 223 -24.05 -17.19 -39.58
CA SER A 223 -24.71 -16.77 -38.32
C SER A 223 -25.46 -17.78 -37.43
N SER A 224 -25.14 -17.82 -36.13
CA SER A 224 -26.06 -17.40 -35.04
C SER A 224 -25.43 -17.47 -33.64
N VAL A 225 -25.90 -16.59 -32.76
CA VAL A 225 -25.51 -16.46 -31.34
C VAL A 225 -26.20 -17.53 -30.47
N SER A 226 -25.50 -18.12 -29.49
CA SER A 226 -26.10 -18.45 -28.17
C SER A 226 -25.06 -18.84 -27.11
N TYR A 227 -25.50 -18.75 -25.85
CA TYR A 227 -24.70 -18.68 -24.63
C TYR A 227 -24.84 -19.97 -23.81
N ILE A 228 -23.75 -20.59 -23.36
CA ILE A 228 -23.82 -21.67 -22.35
C ILE A 228 -22.87 -21.40 -21.18
N ARG A 229 -23.46 -21.15 -20.01
CA ARG A 229 -22.86 -21.28 -18.69
C ARG A 229 -22.73 -22.76 -18.32
N SER A 230 -21.65 -23.17 -17.65
CA SER A 230 -21.74 -23.93 -16.38
C SER A 230 -20.37 -24.40 -15.81
N LYS A 231 -19.97 -23.74 -14.72
CA LYS A 231 -19.49 -24.29 -13.43
C LYS A 231 -18.25 -25.21 -13.35
N GLY A 232 -17.28 -24.73 -12.56
CA GLY A 232 -16.23 -25.53 -11.90
C GLY A 232 -15.81 -24.90 -10.57
N CYS A 233 -16.67 -24.93 -9.55
CA CYS A 233 -16.46 -24.24 -8.28
C CYS A 233 -15.57 -25.07 -7.33
N CYS A 234 -14.28 -24.74 -7.23
CA CYS A 234 -13.38 -25.31 -6.22
C CYS A 234 -13.58 -24.64 -4.85
N ARG A 235 -14.61 -25.06 -4.13
CA ARG A 235 -14.69 -24.86 -2.67
C ARG A 235 -13.54 -25.62 -1.99
N LYS A 236 -12.55 -24.92 -1.44
CA LYS A 236 -11.74 -25.47 -0.34
C LYS A 236 -12.20 -24.86 0.98
N LYS A 237 -12.86 -25.67 1.80
CA LYS A 237 -13.07 -25.37 3.23
C LYS A 237 -11.72 -25.52 3.92
N CYS A 238 -11.28 -24.50 4.65
CA CYS A 238 -10.28 -24.66 5.72
C CYS A 238 -11.02 -24.60 7.06
N VAL A 239 -10.86 -25.63 7.88
CA VAL A 239 -11.55 -25.78 9.17
C VAL A 239 -10.50 -25.88 10.27
N GLY A 240 -10.23 -24.76 10.94
CA GLY A 240 -9.50 -24.69 12.22
C GLY A 240 -8.07 -25.26 12.25
N PRO A 241 -7.48 -25.42 13.44
CA PRO A 241 -7.96 -24.99 14.76
C PRO A 241 -7.18 -23.80 15.34
N TYR A 242 -7.76 -23.08 16.31
CA TYR A 242 -7.18 -22.76 17.62
C TYR A 242 -8.20 -21.96 18.43
N CYS A 243 -8.71 -22.58 19.49
CA CYS A 243 -9.58 -21.95 20.49
C CYS A 243 -9.24 -22.59 21.84
N LYS A 244 -8.75 -21.75 22.76
CA LYS A 244 -8.06 -22.10 24.01
C LYS A 244 -6.65 -22.64 23.82
#